data_AF-A0A381SM09-F1
#
_entry.id   AF-A0A381SM09-F1
#
_cell.length_a   1.000
_cell.length_b   1.000
_cell.length_c   1.000
_cell.angle_alpha   90.00
_cell.angle_beta   90.00
_cell.angle_gamma   90.00
#
_symmetry.space_group_name_H-M   'P 1'
#
loop_
_entity.id
_entity.type
_entity.pdbx_description
1 polymer ?
#
loop_
_entity_poly.entity_id
_entity_poly.type
_entity_poly.pdbx_seq_one_letter_code
_entity_poly.pdbx_strand_id
1 'polypeptide(L)'
;MVQDLKDASIEPLAEPTIEVPDDLKNNLMITSVDALVNWGRKSALWPVTFGLACCAFEMIASAMGRFDIARFGMEAFRASPRQADLMIVA
;
A
#
# COMPACT_ATOMS: atom_id res chain seq x y z
N MET A 1 -3.93 -19.73 30.05
CA MET A 1 -4.58 -19.85 28.73
C MET A 1 -4.61 -18.53 27.98
N VAL A 2 -5.30 -17.48 28.44
CA VAL A 2 -5.33 -16.18 27.73
C VAL A 2 -3.98 -15.45 27.79
N GLN A 3 -3.23 -15.60 28.89
CA GLN A 3 -1.89 -15.01 28.99
C GLN A 3 -0.87 -15.74 28.11
N ASP A 4 -0.93 -17.07 28.04
CA ASP A 4 -0.06 -17.86 27.13
C ASP A 4 -0.27 -17.48 25.66
N LEU A 5 -1.51 -17.15 25.26
CA LEU A 5 -1.82 -16.68 23.91
C LEU A 5 -1.31 -15.26 23.64
N LYS A 6 -1.25 -14.40 24.68
CA LYS A 6 -0.66 -13.06 24.56
C LYS A 6 0.85 -13.14 24.44
N ASP A 7 1.49 -13.97 25.25
CA ASP A 7 2.94 -14.18 25.22
C ASP A 7 3.41 -14.80 23.90
N ALA A 8 2.61 -15.72 23.31
CA ALA A 8 2.89 -16.31 22.00
C ALA A 8 2.66 -15.34 20.82
N SER A 9 1.92 -14.24 21.03
CA SER A 9 1.61 -13.25 19.99
C SER A 9 2.50 -11.99 20.07
N ILE A 10 3.56 -12.00 20.88
CA ILE A 10 4.52 -10.89 21.00
C ILE A 10 5.49 -10.88 19.82
N GLU A 11 5.81 -12.06 19.26
CA GLU A 11 6.71 -12.16 18.13
C GLU A 11 5.94 -11.98 16.83
N PRO A 12 6.33 -11.02 15.96
CA PRO A 12 5.72 -10.89 14.65
C PRO A 12 5.95 -12.19 13.89
N LEU A 13 4.87 -12.79 13.38
CA LEU A 13 4.97 -13.96 12.51
C LEU A 13 5.83 -13.57 11.31
N ALA A 14 6.98 -14.24 11.18
CA ALA A 14 7.86 -14.04 10.04
C ALA A 14 7.09 -14.39 8.76
N GLU A 15 6.77 -13.38 7.97
CA GLU A 15 6.27 -13.56 6.62
C GLU A 15 7.45 -13.95 5.71
N PRO A 16 7.36 -15.05 4.93
CA PRO A 16 6.23 -15.97 4.77
C PRO A 16 6.28 -17.18 5.74
N THR A 17 5.15 -17.52 6.35
CA THR A 17 4.97 -18.71 7.21
C THR A 17 5.04 -20.05 6.44
N ILE A 18 5.22 -20.00 5.12
CA ILE A 18 5.29 -21.16 4.22
C ILE A 18 6.58 -21.09 3.40
N GLU A 19 7.41 -22.12 3.49
CA GLU A 19 8.61 -22.29 2.67
C GLU A 19 8.20 -22.65 1.23
N VAL A 20 8.37 -21.70 0.31
CA VAL A 20 8.09 -21.90 -1.11
C VAL A 20 9.30 -22.56 -1.79
N PRO A 21 9.13 -23.72 -2.48
CA PRO A 21 10.20 -24.37 -3.25
C PRO A 21 10.74 -23.48 -4.37
N ASP A 22 12.05 -23.46 -4.57
CA ASP A 22 12.75 -22.53 -5.46
C ASP A 22 12.40 -22.70 -6.96
N ASP A 23 11.96 -23.89 -7.39
CA ASP A 23 11.46 -24.14 -8.75
C ASP A 23 10.18 -23.35 -9.09
N LEU A 24 9.40 -22.99 -8.06
CA LEU A 24 8.11 -22.32 -8.22
C LEU A 24 8.22 -20.79 -8.15
N LYS A 25 9.30 -20.25 -7.56
CA LYS A 25 9.56 -18.81 -7.42
C LYS A 25 9.96 -18.11 -8.73
N ASN A 26 10.59 -18.83 -9.65
CA ASN A 26 11.44 -18.23 -10.69
C ASN A 26 11.09 -18.63 -12.12
N ASN A 27 9.83 -18.98 -12.42
CA ASN A 27 9.44 -19.01 -13.83
C ASN A 27 9.53 -17.57 -14.37
N LEU A 28 10.56 -17.29 -15.19
CA LEU A 28 10.93 -15.95 -15.67
C LEU A 28 9.74 -15.17 -16.27
N MET A 29 8.84 -15.89 -16.93
CA MET A 29 7.58 -15.36 -17.48
C MET A 29 6.60 -14.90 -16.38
N ILE A 30 6.47 -15.65 -15.29
CA ILE A 30 5.57 -15.32 -14.17
C ILE A 30 6.12 -14.13 -13.39
N THR A 31 7.42 -14.12 -13.10
CA THR A 31 8.06 -13.01 -12.37
C THR A 31 8.04 -11.71 -13.17
N SER A 32 8.21 -11.77 -14.49
CA SER A 32 8.14 -10.57 -15.35
C SER A 32 6.73 -10.00 -15.45
N VAL A 33 5.72 -10.85 -15.57
CA VAL A 33 4.31 -10.42 -15.54
C VAL A 33 3.95 -9.86 -14.17
N ASP A 34 4.36 -10.51 -13.08
CA ASP A 34 4.14 -10.02 -11.72
C ASP A 34 4.81 -8.65 -11.50
N ALA A 35 6.05 -8.49 -11.95
CA ALA A 35 6.77 -7.21 -11.89
C ALA A 35 6.04 -6.10 -12.67
N LEU A 36 5.50 -6.42 -13.85
CA LEU A 36 4.74 -5.45 -14.65
C LEU A 36 3.43 -5.04 -13.96
N VAL A 37 2.69 -6.01 -13.42
CA VAL A 37 1.43 -5.75 -12.70
C VAL A 37 1.68 -4.94 -11.44
N ASN A 38 2.68 -5.30 -10.64
CA ASN A 38 3.05 -4.58 -9.42
C ASN A 38 3.60 -3.19 -9.74
N TRP A 39 4.29 -3.02 -10.87
CA TRP A 39 4.67 -1.70 -11.37
C TRP A 39 3.45 -0.84 -11.71
N GLY A 40 2.46 -1.40 -12.42
CA GLY A 40 1.22 -0.69 -12.74
C GLY A 40 0.44 -0.25 -11.50
N ARG A 41 0.34 -1.12 -10.49
CA ARG A 41 -0.37 -0.81 -9.23
C ARG A 41 0.32 0.28 -8.41
N LYS A 42 1.65 0.31 -8.36
CA LYS A 42 2.39 1.33 -7.61
C LYS A 42 2.53 2.66 -8.36
N SER A 43 2.44 2.65 -9.69
CA SER A 43 2.66 3.83 -10.52
C SER A 43 1.44 4.75 -10.65
N ALA A 44 0.26 4.31 -10.19
CA ALA A 44 -1.02 5.00 -10.41
C ALA A 44 -1.98 4.79 -9.23
N LEU A 45 -1.53 5.13 -8.03
CA LEU A 45 -2.36 5.05 -6.83
C LEU A 45 -3.39 6.20 -6.83
N TRP A 46 -4.63 5.94 -6.48
CA TRP A 46 -5.70 6.93 -6.36
C TRP A 46 -6.13 7.05 -4.88
N PRO A 47 -5.60 8.04 -4.16
CA PRO A 47 -5.90 8.23 -2.74
C PRO A 47 -7.35 8.69 -2.53
N VAL A 48 -7.99 8.16 -1.49
CA VAL A 48 -9.24 8.73 -1.00
C VAL A 48 -8.96 10.01 -0.20
N THR A 49 -9.79 11.04 -0.41
CA THR A 49 -9.71 12.26 0.40
C THR A 49 -10.26 11.98 1.81
N PHE A 50 -9.38 11.61 2.73
CA PHE A 50 -9.73 11.29 4.12
C PHE A 50 -8.86 12.12 5.07
N GLY A 51 -9.43 13.19 5.61
CA GLY A 51 -8.76 14.07 6.57
C GLY A 51 -9.54 14.10 7.88
N LEU A 52 -8.94 13.61 8.96
CA LEU A 52 -9.58 13.54 10.27
C LEU A 52 -9.28 14.77 11.12
N ALA A 53 -8.09 15.35 10.96
CA ALA A 53 -7.62 16.45 11.78
C ALA A 53 -6.66 17.36 11.00
N CYS A 54 -5.64 17.90 11.66
CA CYS A 54 -4.71 18.87 11.11
C CYS A 54 -3.81 18.33 10.01
N CYS A 55 -3.48 17.03 9.99
CA CYS A 55 -2.63 16.48 8.93
C CYS A 55 -3.37 16.38 7.58
N ALA A 56 -4.68 16.65 7.56
CA ALA A 56 -5.41 16.91 6.32
C ALA A 56 -4.85 18.10 5.53
N PHE A 57 -4.39 19.16 6.20
CA PHE A 57 -3.79 20.32 5.51
C PHE A 57 -2.42 19.99 4.92
N GLU A 58 -1.67 19.11 5.57
CA GLU A 58 -0.40 18.58 5.05
C GLU A 58 -0.64 17.71 3.83
N MET A 59 -1.69 16.87 3.86
CA MET A 59 -2.13 16.09 2.70
C MET A 59 -2.52 17.00 1.52
N ILE A 60 -3.28 18.07 1.76
CA ILE A 60 -3.65 19.03 0.70
C ILE A 60 -2.42 19.77 0.15
N ALA A 61 -1.50 20.20 1.02
CA ALA A 61 -0.26 20.84 0.61
C ALA A 61 0.63 19.91 -0.24
N SER A 62 0.58 18.60 0.03
CA SER A 62 1.23 17.55 -0.78
C SER A 62 0.54 17.29 -2.12
N ALA A 63 -0.61 17.90 -2.40
CA ALA A 63 -1.25 17.85 -3.71
C ALA A 63 -1.06 19.15 -4.52
N MET A 64 -0.45 20.18 -3.93
CA MET A 64 -0.22 21.47 -4.59
C MET A 64 1.08 21.48 -5.40
N GLY A 65 1.25 22.44 -6.31
CA GLY A 65 2.39 22.48 -7.23
C GLY A 65 3.80 22.52 -6.59
N ARG A 66 3.92 22.84 -5.29
CA ARG A 66 5.21 22.80 -4.58
C ARG A 66 5.65 21.36 -4.27
N PHE A 67 4.71 20.52 -3.87
CA PHE A 67 4.91 19.10 -3.59
C PHE A 67 3.86 18.38 -4.41
N ASP A 68 4.17 18.13 -5.67
CA ASP A 68 3.18 17.64 -6.63
C ASP A 68 3.16 16.10 -6.63
N ILE A 69 2.21 15.54 -5.87
CA ILE A 69 1.99 14.10 -5.77
C ILE A 69 1.48 13.46 -7.09
N ALA A 70 0.99 14.27 -8.05
CA ALA A 70 0.60 13.76 -9.37
C ALA A 70 1.78 13.13 -10.12
N ARG A 71 3.02 13.53 -9.82
CA ARG A 71 4.24 12.92 -10.36
C ARG A 71 4.38 11.43 -10.06
N PHE A 72 3.73 10.94 -9.01
CA PHE A 72 3.73 9.53 -8.63
C PHE A 72 2.44 8.80 -9.08
N GLY A 73 1.65 9.41 -9.96
CA GLY A 73 0.36 8.86 -10.43
C GLY A 73 -0.80 9.06 -9.48
N MET A 74 -0.60 9.84 -8.42
CA MET A 74 -1.57 10.15 -7.35
C MET A 74 -2.30 11.48 -7.58
N GLU A 75 -2.58 11.81 -8.84
CA GLU A 75 -3.30 13.05 -9.20
C GLU A 75 -4.79 12.98 -8.82
N ALA A 76 -5.39 11.80 -8.91
CA ALA A 76 -6.82 11.61 -8.77
C ALA A 76 -7.22 11.34 -7.31
N PHE A 77 -7.39 12.41 -6.54
CA PHE A 77 -8.03 12.36 -5.23
C PHE A 77 -9.53 12.06 -5.38
N ARG A 78 -9.96 10.86 -4.99
CA ARG A 78 -11.36 10.44 -5.12
C ARG A 78 -12.08 10.52 -3.78
N ALA A 79 -13.25 11.17 -3.76
CA ALA A 79 -14.08 11.27 -2.56
C ALA A 79 -14.83 9.97 -2.22
N SER A 80 -14.79 8.95 -3.09
CA SER A 80 -15.48 7.69 -2.86
C SER A 80 -14.50 6.53 -2.62
N PRO A 81 -14.62 5.79 -1.50
CA PRO A 81 -13.69 4.71 -1.16
C PRO A 81 -13.80 3.50 -2.09
N ARG A 82 -14.92 3.35 -2.82
CA ARG A 82 -15.08 2.29 -3.83
C ARG A 82 -14.22 2.52 -5.07
N GLN A 83 -13.88 3.78 -5.36
CA GLN A 83 -13.15 4.15 -6.56
C GLN A 83 -11.67 4.45 -6.29
N ALA A 84 -11.28 4.57 -5.03
CA ALA A 84 -9.91 4.77 -4.57
C ALA A 84 -9.25 3.42 -4.22
N ASP A 85 -7.93 3.35 -4.30
CA ASP A 85 -7.13 2.15 -3.97
C ASP A 85 -6.22 2.33 -2.76
N LEU A 86 -6.01 3.57 -2.31
CA LEU A 86 -5.18 3.95 -1.17
C LEU A 86 -5.97 4.82 -0.18
N MET A 87 -5.84 4.54 1.12
CA MET A 87 -6.37 5.37 2.19
C MET A 87 -5.24 5.87 3.08
N ILE A 88 -5.08 7.19 3.15
CA ILE A 88 -4.12 7.86 4.03
C ILE A 88 -4.90 8.36 5.24
N VAL A 89 -4.48 7.95 6.44
CA VAL A 89 -5.07 8.42 7.70
C VAL A 89 -4.18 9.55 8.23
N ALA A 90 -4.65 10.78 8.06
CA ALA A 90 -3.95 12.02 8.42
C ALA A 90 -4.94 13.01 9.09
#